data_AF-A0A355QA09-F1
#
_entry.id   AF-A0A355QA09-F1
#
_cell.length_a   1.000
_cell.length_b   1.000
_cell.length_c   1.000
_cell.angle_alpha   90.00
_cell.angle_beta   90.00
_cell.angle_gamma   90.00
#
_symmetry.space_group_name_H-M   'P 1'
#
loop_
_entity.id
_entity.type
_entity.pdbx_description
1 polymer ?
#
loop_
_entity_poly.entity_id
_entity_poly.type
_entity_poly.pdbx_seq_one_letter_code
_entity_poly.pdbx_strand_id
1 'polypeptide(L)'
;MSLSAKLGYVFIAPALVLVAVFFLTPVLLTGIFSFTNMSTATGITGGAYQITPSLLRDLSDQGFEKATLDSIGSESYQIAKATLQIAREAGAEPSLLAELEEEHLGQNFTSRREFERFLKKLQNRPRSTRELKSTSPHFRKSLINERFETEKDLKAALTELQTKLTPDQINKLSQAAYTGWVWTTDNFYKMTILPETKQILFNTIIYVTFTLLLFNVGFALFLAIATFYLPKGQAGIFRALWLLPRISPSVLYVVLWK
;
A
#
# COMPACT_ATOMS: atom_id res chain seq x y z
N MET A 1 3.14 -25.21 48.57
CA MET A 1 3.91 -25.43 47.32
C MET A 1 5.37 -25.13 47.61
N SER A 2 6.27 -26.14 47.53
CA SER A 2 7.66 -26.01 48.01
C SER A 2 8.48 -25.04 47.14
N LEU A 3 9.52 -24.42 47.72
CA LEU A 3 10.42 -23.47 47.04
C LEU A 3 11.03 -24.08 45.75
N SER A 4 11.25 -25.40 45.74
CA SER A 4 11.75 -26.17 44.60
C SER A 4 10.79 -26.21 43.40
N ALA A 5 9.47 -26.21 43.64
CA ALA A 5 8.48 -26.17 42.55
C ALA A 5 8.45 -24.81 41.84
N LYS A 6 8.84 -23.73 42.53
CA LYS A 6 8.91 -22.38 41.96
C LYS A 6 10.16 -22.17 41.10
N LEU A 7 11.26 -22.86 41.39
CA LEU A 7 12.49 -22.81 40.57
C LEU A 7 12.26 -23.31 39.14
N GLY A 8 11.40 -24.31 38.95
CA GLY A 8 11.07 -24.84 37.62
C GLY A 8 10.46 -23.79 36.70
N TYR A 9 9.57 -22.93 37.22
CA TYR A 9 9.02 -21.81 36.44
C TYR A 9 10.07 -20.78 36.07
N VAL A 10 11.03 -20.50 36.96
CA VAL A 10 12.14 -19.58 36.68
C VAL A 10 13.07 -20.14 35.60
N PHE A 11 13.31 -21.46 35.60
CA PHE A 11 14.12 -22.12 34.57
C PHE A 11 13.44 -22.14 33.19
N ILE A 12 12.11 -22.31 33.15
CA ILE A 12 11.34 -22.35 31.89
C ILE A 12 11.03 -20.92 31.40
N ALA A 13 10.99 -19.92 32.29
CA ALA A 13 10.61 -18.55 31.96
C ALA A 13 11.35 -17.95 30.75
N PRO A 14 12.68 -18.09 30.59
CA PRO A 14 13.37 -17.58 29.39
C PRO A 14 12.86 -18.20 28.09
N ALA A 15 12.64 -19.52 28.07
CA ALA A 15 12.09 -20.21 26.90
C ALA A 15 10.63 -19.79 26.64
N LEU A 16 9.82 -19.65 27.69
CA LEU A 16 8.44 -19.17 27.60
C LEU A 16 8.37 -17.74 27.04
N VAL A 17 9.26 -16.85 27.49
CA VAL A 17 9.36 -15.48 26.97
C VAL A 17 9.72 -15.49 25.49
N LEU A 18 10.69 -16.31 25.08
CA LEU A 18 11.06 -16.43 23.67
C LEU A 18 9.89 -16.94 22.82
N VAL A 19 9.16 -17.97 23.27
CA VAL A 19 7.97 -18.48 22.57
C VAL A 19 6.88 -17.39 22.50
N ALA A 20 6.63 -16.68 23.59
CA ALA A 20 5.65 -15.60 23.59
C ALA A 20 6.03 -14.50 22.59
N VAL A 21 7.26 -14.01 22.64
CA VAL A 21 7.72 -12.87 21.81
C VAL A 21 7.90 -13.24 20.34
N PHE A 22 8.50 -14.39 20.03
CA PHE A 22 8.87 -14.75 18.66
C PHE A 22 7.85 -15.65 17.96
N PHE A 23 6.97 -16.32 18.69
CA PHE A 23 5.96 -17.19 18.09
C PHE A 23 4.53 -16.66 18.29
N LEU A 24 4.16 -16.29 19.51
CA LEU A 24 2.77 -15.86 19.79
C LEU A 24 2.50 -14.42 19.35
N THR A 25 3.39 -13.47 19.64
CA THR A 25 3.21 -12.06 19.28
C THR A 25 3.04 -11.87 17.76
N PRO A 26 3.83 -12.48 16.87
CA PRO A 26 3.62 -12.34 15.42
C PRO A 26 2.27 -12.87 14.95
N VAL A 27 1.78 -13.97 15.53
CA VAL A 27 0.45 -14.52 15.20
C VAL A 27 -0.66 -13.56 15.64
N LEU A 28 -0.57 -13.01 16.85
CA LEU A 28 -1.53 -12.01 17.33
C LEU A 28 -1.50 -10.74 16.48
N LEU A 29 -0.31 -10.24 16.14
CA LEU A 29 -0.15 -9.09 15.25
C LEU A 29 -0.72 -9.37 13.87
N THR A 30 -0.53 -10.57 13.32
CA THR A 30 -1.13 -10.99 12.05
C THR A 30 -2.65 -10.95 12.14
N GLY A 31 -3.22 -11.45 13.25
CA GLY A 31 -4.66 -11.35 13.52
C GLY A 31 -5.13 -9.89 13.56
N ILE A 32 -4.44 -9.03 14.30
CA ILE A 32 -4.76 -7.59 14.36
C ILE A 32 -4.67 -6.94 12.97
N PHE A 33 -3.57 -7.15 12.25
CA PHE A 33 -3.33 -6.58 10.93
C PHE A 33 -4.32 -7.06 9.87
N SER A 34 -4.93 -8.22 10.05
CA SER A 34 -5.96 -8.73 9.14
C SER A 34 -7.23 -7.85 9.12
N PHE A 35 -7.54 -7.15 10.22
CA PHE A 35 -8.69 -6.24 10.33
C PHE A 35 -8.40 -4.82 9.84
N THR A 36 -7.44 -4.68 8.92
CA THR A 36 -6.88 -3.37 8.60
C THR A 36 -6.71 -3.26 7.10
N ASN A 37 -6.64 -2.05 6.57
CA ASN A 37 -6.44 -1.82 5.15
C ASN A 37 -5.08 -2.33 4.61
N MET A 38 -4.19 -2.84 5.47
CA MET A 38 -2.84 -3.32 5.14
C MET A 38 -2.04 -2.32 4.30
N SER A 39 -2.33 -1.03 4.45
CA SER A 39 -1.68 0.02 3.67
C SER A 39 -0.20 0.09 4.01
N THR A 40 0.65 -0.02 2.98
CA THR A 40 2.10 0.18 3.06
C THR A 40 2.51 1.59 2.62
N ALA A 41 1.54 2.43 2.26
CA ALA A 41 1.77 3.72 1.61
C ALA A 41 2.54 4.73 2.48
N THR A 42 2.63 4.50 3.80
CA THR A 42 3.17 5.45 4.77
C THR A 42 4.61 5.20 5.20
N GLY A 43 5.20 4.06 4.82
CA GLY A 43 6.50 3.66 5.33
C GLY A 43 6.58 3.75 6.87
N ILE A 44 7.73 4.15 7.40
CA ILE A 44 7.99 4.26 8.86
C ILE A 44 7.43 5.57 9.46
N THR A 45 7.01 6.52 8.61
CA THR A 45 6.66 7.90 8.99
C THR A 45 5.20 8.11 9.41
N GLY A 46 4.40 7.05 9.53
CA GLY A 46 3.01 7.14 9.98
C GLY A 46 2.03 7.72 8.93
N GLY A 47 0.74 7.64 9.25
CA GLY A 47 -0.39 8.08 8.41
C GLY A 47 -0.32 9.54 8.01
N ALA A 48 -0.49 9.82 6.71
CA ALA A 48 -0.69 11.17 6.21
C ALA A 48 -1.79 11.20 5.14
N TYR A 49 -2.22 12.40 4.79
CA TYR A 49 -3.19 12.65 3.75
C TYR A 49 -2.44 12.99 2.45
N GLN A 50 -2.60 12.15 1.43
CA GLN A 50 -1.93 12.31 0.15
C GLN A 50 -2.86 11.89 -1.00
N ILE A 51 -2.97 12.76 -2.00
CA ILE A 51 -3.74 12.45 -3.21
C ILE A 51 -2.81 11.77 -4.21
N THR A 52 -3.13 10.53 -4.61
CA THR A 52 -2.36 9.78 -5.61
C THR A 52 -3.16 9.63 -6.91
N PRO A 53 -2.50 9.42 -8.06
CA PRO A 53 -3.20 9.16 -9.32
C PRO A 53 -4.10 7.92 -9.26
N SER A 54 -3.69 6.89 -8.52
CA SER A 54 -4.51 5.68 -8.32
C SER A 54 -5.76 5.98 -7.51
N LEU A 55 -5.66 6.81 -6.47
CA LEU A 55 -6.83 7.24 -5.69
C LEU A 55 -7.85 7.96 -6.55
N LEU A 56 -7.42 8.89 -7.41
CA LEU A 56 -8.33 9.60 -8.32
C LEU A 56 -9.03 8.63 -9.29
N ARG A 57 -8.29 7.65 -9.82
CA ARG A 57 -8.87 6.60 -10.67
C ARG A 57 -9.89 5.75 -9.92
N ASP A 58 -9.57 5.32 -8.71
CA ASP A 58 -10.46 4.50 -7.88
C ASP A 58 -11.74 5.26 -7.50
N LEU A 59 -11.65 6.57 -7.23
CA LEU A 59 -12.81 7.43 -7.00
C LEU A 59 -13.67 7.59 -8.26
N SER A 60 -13.04 7.72 -9.44
CA SER A 60 -13.76 7.75 -10.73
C SER A 60 -14.59 6.47 -10.92
N ASP A 61 -14.03 5.30 -10.59
CA ASP A 61 -14.73 4.02 -10.69
C ASP A 61 -15.88 3.90 -9.67
N GLN A 62 -15.81 4.65 -8.56
CA GLN A 62 -16.87 4.76 -7.55
C GLN A 62 -17.94 5.81 -7.87
N GLY A 63 -17.92 6.38 -9.08
CA GLY A 63 -18.94 7.32 -9.55
C GLY A 63 -18.69 8.78 -9.19
N PHE A 64 -17.46 9.16 -8.80
CA PHE A 64 -17.09 10.57 -8.76
C PHE A 64 -17.03 11.17 -10.16
N GLU A 65 -17.42 12.44 -10.27
CA GLU A 65 -17.38 13.15 -11.53
C GLU A 65 -15.94 13.31 -12.04
N LYS A 66 -15.67 12.76 -13.22
CA LYS A 66 -14.33 12.77 -13.85
C LYS A 66 -13.78 14.18 -14.03
N ALA A 67 -14.60 15.14 -14.45
CA ALA A 67 -14.17 16.53 -14.62
C ALA A 67 -13.64 17.15 -13.32
N THR A 68 -14.23 16.78 -12.19
CA THR A 68 -13.81 17.25 -10.87
C THR A 68 -12.50 16.58 -10.46
N LEU A 69 -12.36 15.28 -10.65
CA LEU A 69 -11.12 14.55 -10.37
C LEU A 69 -9.95 15.00 -11.26
N ASP A 70 -10.19 15.24 -12.55
CA ASP A 70 -9.19 15.74 -13.50
C ASP A 70 -8.68 17.13 -13.07
N SER A 71 -9.56 17.98 -12.54
CA SER A 71 -9.15 19.29 -12.03
C SER A 71 -8.32 19.18 -10.74
N ILE A 72 -8.57 18.17 -9.88
CA ILE A 72 -7.74 17.91 -8.68
C ILE A 72 -6.38 17.37 -9.09
N GLY A 73 -6.36 16.49 -10.09
CA GLY A 73 -5.15 15.94 -10.69
C GLY A 73 -4.32 16.95 -11.46
N SER A 74 -4.92 18.08 -11.85
CA SER A 74 -4.26 19.11 -12.64
C SER A 74 -3.35 20.02 -11.79
N GLU A 75 -2.31 20.53 -12.42
CA GLU A 75 -1.42 21.51 -11.81
C GLU A 75 -2.09 22.89 -11.78
N SER A 76 -2.19 23.51 -10.60
CA SER A 76 -2.57 24.92 -10.48
C SER A 76 -1.32 25.80 -10.37
N TYR A 77 -1.47 27.09 -10.62
CA TYR A 77 -0.39 28.07 -10.52
C TYR A 77 -0.83 29.20 -9.60
N GLN A 78 -0.06 29.48 -8.55
CA GLN A 78 -0.41 30.46 -7.53
C GLN A 78 0.72 31.45 -7.30
N ILE A 79 0.36 32.73 -7.20
CA ILE A 79 1.27 33.82 -6.82
C ILE A 79 1.16 34.01 -5.31
N ALA A 80 2.06 33.38 -4.56
CA ALA A 80 2.15 33.48 -3.11
C ALA A 80 3.59 33.84 -2.71
N LYS A 81 3.79 34.34 -1.50
CA LYS A 81 5.13 34.69 -0.98
C LYS A 81 6.11 33.51 -1.10
N ALA A 82 5.63 32.28 -0.85
CA ALA A 82 6.43 31.06 -0.99
C ALA A 82 6.86 30.77 -2.44
N THR A 83 5.93 30.84 -3.41
CA THR A 83 6.25 30.59 -4.83
C THR A 83 7.11 31.71 -5.43
N LEU A 84 6.91 32.95 -5.00
CA LEU A 84 7.77 34.08 -5.35
C LEU A 84 9.20 33.90 -4.84
N GLN A 85 9.37 33.37 -3.63
CA GLN A 85 10.68 33.06 -3.08
C GLN A 85 11.38 31.95 -3.88
N ILE A 86 10.66 30.86 -4.21
CA ILE A 86 11.19 29.78 -5.07
C ILE A 86 11.64 30.33 -6.43
N ALA A 87 10.84 31.22 -7.03
CA ALA A 87 11.18 31.85 -8.31
C ALA A 87 12.40 32.79 -8.18
N ARG A 88 12.56 33.49 -7.05
CA ARG A 88 13.71 34.35 -6.77
C ARG A 88 15.00 33.55 -6.64
N GLU A 89 14.96 32.44 -5.91
CA GLU A 89 16.10 31.53 -5.74
C GLU A 89 16.51 30.86 -7.06
N ALA A 90 15.54 30.61 -7.95
CA ALA A 90 15.79 30.08 -9.29
C ALA A 90 16.33 31.12 -10.30
N GLY A 91 16.50 32.38 -9.89
CA GLY A 91 17.04 33.44 -10.73
C GLY A 91 16.05 34.06 -11.70
N ALA A 92 14.75 34.06 -11.39
CA ALA A 92 13.77 34.81 -12.17
C ALA A 92 14.00 36.33 -12.08
N GLU A 93 13.62 37.07 -13.13
CA GLU A 93 13.83 38.52 -13.25
C GLU A 93 13.27 39.29 -12.04
N PRO A 94 14.08 40.11 -11.34
CA PRO A 94 13.66 40.80 -10.12
C PRO A 94 12.48 41.77 -10.32
N SER A 95 12.42 42.44 -11.48
CA SER A 95 11.34 43.40 -11.77
C SER A 95 9.99 42.71 -11.98
N LEU A 96 9.99 41.53 -12.60
CA LEU A 96 8.80 40.70 -12.73
C LEU A 96 8.30 40.23 -11.36
N LEU A 97 9.22 39.77 -10.50
CA LEU A 97 8.85 39.30 -9.16
C LEU A 97 8.31 40.42 -8.27
N ALA A 98 8.85 41.64 -8.39
CA ALA A 98 8.35 42.81 -7.69
C ALA A 98 6.91 43.18 -8.10
N GLU A 99 6.63 43.20 -9.41
CA GLU A 99 5.27 43.45 -9.93
C GLU A 99 4.27 42.37 -9.47
N LEU A 100 4.68 41.10 -9.50
CA LEU A 100 3.84 40.00 -9.01
C LEU A 100 3.57 40.09 -7.50
N GLU A 101 4.54 40.56 -6.72
CA GLU A 101 4.43 40.72 -5.27
C GLU A 101 3.54 41.92 -4.89
N GLU A 102 3.62 43.03 -5.63
CA GLU A 102 2.88 44.27 -5.33
C GLU A 102 1.43 44.23 -5.86
N GLU A 103 1.21 43.76 -7.09
CA GLU A 103 -0.09 43.92 -7.77
C GLU A 103 -0.92 42.63 -7.83
N HIS A 104 -0.28 41.46 -7.68
CA HIS A 104 -0.90 40.18 -8.05
C HIS A 104 -0.77 39.08 -6.98
N LEU A 105 -0.42 39.45 -5.76
CA LEU A 105 -0.33 38.53 -4.63
C LEU A 105 -1.70 37.88 -4.34
N GLY A 106 -1.72 36.56 -4.23
CA GLY A 106 -2.92 35.77 -3.95
C GLY A 106 -3.72 35.33 -5.18
N GLN A 107 -3.28 35.65 -6.41
CA GLN A 107 -3.95 35.17 -7.61
C GLN A 107 -3.64 33.69 -7.91
N ASN A 108 -4.68 32.95 -8.31
CA ASN A 108 -4.66 31.53 -8.64
C ASN A 108 -5.07 31.30 -10.10
N PHE A 109 -4.40 30.37 -10.79
CA PHE A 109 -4.67 29.99 -12.18
C PHE A 109 -4.85 28.49 -12.29
N THR A 110 -5.80 28.06 -13.14
CA THR A 110 -6.18 26.64 -13.26
C THR A 110 -5.28 25.84 -14.19
N SER A 111 -4.47 26.52 -15.00
CA SER A 111 -3.55 25.84 -15.91
C SER A 111 -2.31 26.68 -16.20
N ARG A 112 -1.23 25.98 -16.57
CA ARG A 112 0.00 26.59 -17.07
C ARG A 112 -0.26 27.57 -18.20
N ARG A 113 -1.18 27.25 -19.12
CA ARG A 113 -1.51 28.08 -20.28
C ARG A 113 -2.13 29.41 -19.89
N GLU A 114 -3.02 29.41 -18.90
CA GLU A 114 -3.63 30.64 -18.38
C GLU A 114 -2.60 31.50 -17.66
N PHE A 115 -1.76 30.88 -16.82
CA PHE A 115 -0.69 31.57 -16.14
C PHE A 115 0.33 32.18 -17.12
N GLU A 116 0.78 31.42 -18.11
CA GLU A 116 1.67 31.92 -19.16
C GLU A 116 1.03 33.04 -20.00
N ARG A 117 -0.29 33.00 -20.24
CA ARG A 117 -1.00 34.10 -20.90
C ARG A 117 -1.08 35.35 -20.04
N PHE A 118 -1.24 35.17 -18.74
CA PHE A 118 -1.23 36.25 -17.77
C PHE A 118 0.15 36.92 -17.68
N LEU A 119 1.23 36.14 -17.54
CA LEU A 119 2.60 36.67 -17.51
C LEU A 119 2.96 37.52 -18.72
N LYS A 120 2.36 37.24 -19.89
CA LYS A 120 2.58 38.03 -21.13
C LYS A 120 1.93 39.42 -21.11
N LYS A 121 0.96 39.64 -20.23
CA LYS A 121 0.20 40.90 -20.10
C LYS A 121 0.79 41.85 -19.07
N LEU A 122 1.73 41.38 -18.25
CA LEU A 122 2.44 42.17 -17.25
C LEU A 122 3.31 43.25 -17.90
N GLN A 123 3.56 44.32 -17.16
CA GLN A 123 4.44 45.41 -17.59
C GLN A 123 5.87 44.89 -17.72
N ASN A 124 6.34 44.14 -16.73
CA ASN A 124 7.65 43.48 -16.71
C ASN A 124 7.55 42.03 -17.20
N ARG A 125 6.88 41.81 -18.34
CA ARG A 125 6.71 40.46 -18.91
C ARG A 125 8.06 39.76 -19.20
N PRO A 126 8.10 38.42 -19.14
CA PRO A 126 9.26 37.65 -19.58
C PRO A 126 9.66 38.03 -21.02
N ARG A 127 10.95 38.25 -21.26
CA ARG A 127 11.47 38.77 -22.54
C ARG A 127 11.46 37.72 -23.64
N SER A 128 11.50 36.43 -23.28
CA SER A 128 11.51 35.32 -24.24
C SER A 128 10.53 34.20 -23.88
N THR A 129 10.14 33.40 -24.88
CA THR A 129 9.34 32.18 -24.66
C THR A 129 10.06 31.15 -23.80
N ARG A 130 11.40 31.12 -23.87
CA ARG A 130 12.25 30.26 -23.02
C ARG A 130 12.16 30.68 -21.56
N GLU A 131 12.30 31.97 -21.30
CA GLU A 131 12.23 32.56 -19.97
C GLU A 131 10.83 32.38 -19.35
N LEU A 132 9.78 32.62 -20.13
CA LEU A 132 8.41 32.33 -19.70
C LEU A 132 8.24 30.86 -19.32
N LYS A 133 8.76 29.92 -20.13
CA LYS A 133 8.67 28.49 -19.85
C LYS A 133 9.53 28.02 -18.68
N SER A 134 10.64 28.71 -18.38
CA SER A 134 11.48 28.42 -17.22
C SER A 134 10.92 29.02 -15.94
N THR A 135 10.27 30.19 -16.01
CA THR A 135 9.70 30.88 -14.85
C THR A 135 8.39 30.24 -14.38
N SER A 136 7.53 29.81 -15.29
CA SER A 136 6.21 29.28 -14.92
C SER A 136 6.23 28.11 -13.91
N PRO A 137 7.08 27.07 -14.05
CA PRO A 137 7.12 25.94 -13.12
C PRO A 137 7.36 26.30 -11.65
N HIS A 138 7.97 27.44 -11.34
CA HIS A 138 8.22 27.87 -9.96
C HIS A 138 6.95 28.32 -9.21
N PHE A 139 5.89 28.61 -9.95
CA PHE A 139 4.59 28.99 -9.41
C PHE A 139 3.59 27.82 -9.34
N ARG A 140 4.02 26.63 -9.75
CA ARG A 140 3.18 25.43 -9.78
C ARG A 140 2.88 24.94 -8.36
N LYS A 141 1.60 24.68 -8.08
CA LYS A 141 1.10 23.98 -6.90
C LYS A 141 0.33 22.74 -7.39
N SER A 142 0.70 21.56 -6.91
CA SER A 142 -0.02 20.32 -7.22
C SER A 142 -0.31 19.60 -5.93
N LEU A 143 -1.58 19.26 -5.73
CA LEU A 143 -2.01 18.44 -4.60
C LEU A 143 -1.63 16.97 -4.78
N ILE A 144 -1.21 16.58 -5.98
CA ILE A 144 -0.81 15.22 -6.30
C ILE A 144 0.55 14.93 -5.70
N ASN A 145 0.61 13.88 -4.89
CA ASN A 145 1.77 13.47 -4.12
C ASN A 145 2.28 14.50 -3.11
N GLU A 146 1.53 15.56 -2.84
CA GLU A 146 1.79 16.44 -1.70
C GLU A 146 1.32 15.74 -0.41
N ARG A 147 2.19 15.72 0.60
CA ARG A 147 1.94 15.07 1.88
C ARG A 147 1.42 16.10 2.88
N PHE A 148 0.23 15.87 3.42
CA PHE A 148 -0.36 16.67 4.48
C PHE A 148 -0.43 15.85 5.76
N GLU A 149 0.13 16.38 6.85
CA GLU A 149 0.13 15.68 8.15
C GLU A 149 -1.26 15.66 8.79
N THR A 150 -2.08 16.68 8.54
CA THR A 150 -3.44 16.77 9.09
C THR A 150 -4.52 16.82 8.01
N GLU A 151 -5.69 16.26 8.34
CA GLU A 151 -6.87 16.33 7.49
C GLU A 151 -7.27 17.79 7.21
N LYS A 152 -7.09 18.66 8.21
CA LYS A 152 -7.43 20.07 8.13
C LYS A 152 -6.60 20.77 7.05
N ASP A 153 -5.32 20.45 6.97
CA ASP A 153 -4.42 21.06 5.97
C ASP A 153 -4.78 20.61 4.56
N LEU A 154 -5.06 19.31 4.37
CA LEU A 154 -5.56 18.81 3.08
C LEU A 154 -6.89 19.49 2.70
N LYS A 155 -7.84 19.59 3.63
CA LYS A 155 -9.14 20.23 3.37
C LYS A 155 -8.99 21.72 3.04
N ALA A 156 -8.10 22.43 3.73
CA ALA A 156 -7.78 23.82 3.43
C ALA A 156 -7.19 23.96 2.03
N ALA A 157 -6.24 23.09 1.65
CA ALA A 157 -5.62 23.09 0.33
C ALA A 157 -6.63 22.76 -0.78
N LEU A 158 -7.53 21.80 -0.56
CA LEU A 158 -8.63 21.48 -1.48
C LEU A 158 -9.58 22.65 -1.67
N THR A 159 -9.92 23.36 -0.58
CA THR A 159 -10.83 24.53 -0.62
C THR A 159 -10.16 25.72 -1.32
N GLU A 160 -8.85 25.91 -1.12
CA GLU A 160 -8.08 26.99 -1.74
C GLU A 160 -7.89 26.78 -3.25
N LEU A 161 -7.59 25.55 -3.68
CA LEU A 161 -7.43 25.23 -5.10
C LEU A 161 -8.76 25.13 -5.85
N GLN A 162 -9.86 24.76 -5.19
CA GLN A 162 -11.10 24.42 -5.88
C GLN A 162 -12.36 24.94 -5.19
N THR A 163 -13.03 25.87 -5.87
CA THR A 163 -14.30 26.47 -5.45
C THR A 163 -15.54 25.63 -5.79
N LYS A 164 -15.39 24.43 -6.37
CA LYS A 164 -16.50 23.60 -6.88
C LYS A 164 -16.80 22.33 -6.10
N LEU A 165 -15.95 21.94 -5.14
CA LEU A 165 -16.18 20.73 -4.37
C LEU A 165 -17.25 20.96 -3.30
N THR A 166 -18.22 20.05 -3.21
CA THR A 166 -19.18 20.07 -2.09
C THR A 166 -18.50 19.59 -0.80
N PRO A 167 -18.99 19.98 0.39
CA PRO A 167 -18.44 19.51 1.66
C PRO A 167 -18.38 17.97 1.75
N ASP A 168 -19.37 17.29 1.19
CA ASP A 168 -19.43 15.81 1.17
C ASP A 168 -18.34 15.20 0.28
N GLN A 169 -18.04 15.82 -0.86
CA GLN A 169 -16.96 15.38 -1.75
C GLN A 169 -15.60 15.57 -1.08
N ILE A 170 -15.38 16.71 -0.41
CA ILE A 170 -14.16 16.98 0.34
C ILE A 170 -13.97 15.93 1.44
N ASN A 171 -15.02 15.61 2.18
CA ASN A 171 -14.97 14.59 3.24
C ASN A 171 -14.64 13.20 2.67
N LYS A 172 -15.32 12.76 1.61
CA LYS A 172 -15.03 11.47 0.96
C LYS A 172 -13.60 11.39 0.41
N LEU A 173 -13.14 12.45 -0.25
CA LEU A 173 -11.80 12.48 -0.83
C LEU A 173 -10.72 12.54 0.26
N SER A 174 -10.92 13.31 1.33
CA SER A 174 -9.98 13.36 2.45
C SER A 174 -9.89 12.02 3.19
N GLN A 175 -11.01 11.32 3.40
CA GLN A 175 -11.00 9.97 3.99
C GLN A 175 -10.25 8.97 3.10
N ALA A 176 -10.48 9.02 1.79
CA ALA A 176 -9.82 8.11 0.86
C ALA A 176 -8.34 8.46 0.61
N ALA A 177 -7.96 9.73 0.81
CA ALA A 177 -6.58 10.20 0.74
C ALA A 177 -5.75 9.84 1.98
N TYR A 178 -6.37 9.35 3.06
CA TYR A 178 -5.64 8.92 4.23
C TYR A 178 -4.87 7.63 3.94
N THR A 179 -3.55 7.73 3.95
CA THR A 179 -2.62 6.65 3.64
C THR A 179 -2.31 5.76 4.85
N GLY A 180 -2.74 6.19 6.04
CA GLY A 180 -2.47 5.50 7.30
C GLY A 180 -3.28 4.23 7.51
N TRP A 181 -3.05 3.69 8.69
CA TRP A 181 -3.73 2.51 9.17
C TRP A 181 -5.21 2.79 9.44
N VAL A 182 -6.09 2.02 8.79
CA VAL A 182 -7.53 2.10 8.98
C VAL A 182 -8.06 0.70 9.29
N TRP A 183 -8.85 0.60 10.36
CA TRP A 183 -9.59 -0.62 10.68
C TRP A 183 -10.70 -0.85 9.67
N THR A 184 -10.75 -2.04 9.06
CA THR A 184 -11.76 -2.44 8.10
C THR A 184 -11.95 -3.95 8.07
N THR A 185 -13.15 -4.39 7.71
CA THR A 185 -13.50 -5.79 7.44
C THR A 185 -13.60 -6.11 5.95
N ASP A 186 -13.36 -5.12 5.08
CA ASP A 186 -13.58 -5.24 3.63
C ASP A 186 -12.72 -6.33 2.99
N ASN A 187 -11.53 -6.60 3.55
CA ASN A 187 -10.66 -7.66 3.06
C ASN A 187 -11.31 -9.04 3.19
N PHE A 188 -11.98 -9.31 4.31
CA PHE A 188 -12.70 -10.57 4.51
C PHE A 188 -13.89 -10.68 3.57
N TYR A 189 -14.63 -9.58 3.39
CA TYR A 189 -15.72 -9.53 2.43
C TYR A 189 -15.21 -9.84 1.01
N LYS A 190 -14.17 -9.13 0.55
CA LYS A 190 -13.50 -9.37 -0.74
C LYS A 190 -13.07 -10.82 -0.90
N MET A 191 -12.41 -11.40 0.10
CA MET A 191 -11.99 -12.81 0.09
C MET A 191 -13.17 -13.76 -0.19
N THR A 192 -14.35 -13.49 0.40
CA THR A 192 -15.52 -14.37 0.23
C THR A 192 -16.26 -14.20 -1.11
N ILE A 193 -16.24 -12.99 -1.69
CA ILE A 193 -16.95 -12.71 -2.95
C ILE A 193 -16.13 -13.06 -4.19
N LEU A 194 -14.79 -13.03 -4.10
CA LEU A 194 -13.92 -13.26 -5.24
C LEU A 194 -14.12 -14.71 -5.76
N PRO A 195 -14.42 -14.88 -7.07
CA PRO A 195 -14.71 -16.19 -7.64
C PRO A 195 -13.49 -17.13 -7.57
N GLU A 196 -12.29 -16.58 -7.72
CA GLU A 196 -11.02 -17.30 -7.63
C GLU A 196 -10.81 -17.97 -6.27
N THR A 197 -11.22 -17.31 -5.17
CA THR A 197 -11.08 -17.88 -3.82
C THR A 197 -11.77 -19.24 -3.71
N LYS A 198 -12.99 -19.34 -4.24
CA LYS A 198 -13.78 -20.59 -4.20
C LYS A 198 -13.14 -21.68 -5.06
N GLN A 199 -12.66 -21.31 -6.25
CA GLN A 199 -12.00 -22.25 -7.15
C GLN A 199 -10.70 -22.79 -6.56
N ILE A 200 -9.84 -21.91 -6.03
CA ILE A 200 -8.57 -22.28 -5.40
C ILE A 200 -8.82 -23.15 -4.17
N LEU A 201 -9.79 -22.79 -3.33
CA LEU A 201 -10.16 -23.56 -2.14
C LEU A 201 -10.58 -24.98 -2.52
N PHE A 202 -11.48 -25.13 -3.50
CA PHE A 202 -11.97 -26.44 -3.91
C PHE A 202 -10.87 -27.29 -4.54
N ASN A 203 -10.04 -26.71 -5.41
CA ASN A 203 -8.88 -27.39 -5.99
C ASN A 203 -7.90 -27.85 -4.91
N THR A 204 -7.65 -27.01 -3.91
CA THR A 204 -6.77 -27.35 -2.77
C THR A 204 -7.35 -28.48 -1.95
N ILE A 205 -8.65 -28.44 -1.63
CA ILE A 205 -9.34 -29.51 -0.89
C ILE A 205 -9.25 -30.83 -1.66
N ILE A 206 -9.56 -30.84 -2.95
CA ILE A 206 -9.44 -32.02 -3.81
C ILE A 206 -8.00 -32.52 -3.78
N TYR A 207 -7.04 -31.67 -4.09
CA TYR A 207 -5.63 -32.05 -4.17
C TYR A 207 -5.13 -32.66 -2.85
N VAL A 208 -5.37 -31.98 -1.72
CA VAL A 208 -4.96 -32.46 -0.40
C VAL A 208 -5.69 -33.76 -0.03
N THR A 209 -6.98 -33.86 -0.32
CA THR A 209 -7.76 -35.07 -0.01
C THR A 209 -7.24 -36.27 -0.79
N PHE A 210 -7.08 -36.15 -2.12
CA PHE A 210 -6.59 -37.25 -2.94
C PHE A 210 -5.13 -37.59 -2.62
N THR A 211 -4.27 -36.60 -2.37
CA THR A 211 -2.88 -36.87 -2.00
C THR A 211 -2.75 -37.55 -0.64
N LEU A 212 -3.54 -37.13 0.36
CA LEU A 212 -3.56 -37.78 1.66
C LEU A 212 -4.17 -39.18 1.58
N LEU A 213 -5.33 -39.32 0.94
CA LEU A 213 -6.06 -40.59 0.90
C LEU A 213 -5.34 -41.63 0.04
N LEU A 214 -4.94 -41.30 -1.18
CA LEU A 214 -4.34 -42.29 -2.09
C LEU A 214 -2.89 -42.59 -1.74
N PHE A 215 -2.06 -41.56 -1.53
CA PHE A 215 -0.62 -41.76 -1.38
C PHE A 215 -0.18 -41.87 0.09
N ASN A 216 -0.61 -40.95 0.95
CA ASN A 216 -0.09 -40.95 2.33
C ASN A 216 -0.70 -42.07 3.17
N VAL A 217 -2.01 -42.24 3.12
CA VAL A 217 -2.73 -43.23 3.93
C VAL A 217 -2.92 -44.52 3.14
N GLY A 218 -3.50 -44.45 1.94
CA GLY A 218 -3.88 -45.60 1.13
C GLY A 218 -2.68 -46.47 0.74
N PHE A 219 -1.68 -45.88 0.08
CA PHE A 219 -0.50 -46.63 -0.33
C PHE A 219 0.35 -47.08 0.87
N ALA A 220 0.48 -46.27 1.91
CA ALA A 220 1.19 -46.69 3.13
C ALA A 220 0.49 -47.87 3.82
N LEU A 221 -0.85 -47.86 3.90
CA LEU A 221 -1.65 -48.96 4.43
C LEU A 221 -1.50 -50.21 3.56
N PHE A 222 -1.62 -50.07 2.23
CA PHE A 222 -1.42 -51.16 1.29
C PHE A 222 -0.02 -51.79 1.46
N LEU A 223 1.03 -50.96 1.50
CA LEU A 223 2.40 -51.42 1.69
C LEU A 223 2.59 -52.08 3.07
N ALA A 224 1.97 -51.56 4.12
CA ALA A 224 2.02 -52.16 5.46
C ALA A 224 1.42 -53.57 5.46
N ILE A 225 0.23 -53.75 4.85
CA ILE A 225 -0.45 -55.05 4.75
C ILE A 225 0.34 -56.00 3.85
N ALA A 226 0.76 -55.55 2.66
CA ALA A 226 1.49 -56.38 1.71
C ALA A 226 2.84 -56.86 2.27
N THR A 227 3.57 -55.97 2.98
CA THR A 227 4.88 -56.32 3.55
C THR A 227 4.79 -57.08 4.87
N PHE A 228 3.62 -57.13 5.53
CA PHE A 228 3.42 -57.89 6.76
C PHE A 228 3.66 -59.39 6.55
N TYR A 229 3.25 -59.92 5.39
CA TYR A 229 3.38 -61.34 5.05
C TYR A 229 4.76 -61.71 4.46
N LEU A 230 5.67 -60.75 4.31
CA LEU A 230 7.00 -60.98 3.74
C LEU A 230 8.06 -61.28 4.82
N PRO A 231 9.12 -62.03 4.50
CA PRO A 231 10.29 -62.16 5.35
C PRO A 231 10.89 -60.79 5.71
N LYS A 232 11.39 -60.63 6.95
CA LYS A 232 11.85 -59.35 7.53
C LYS A 232 12.80 -58.54 6.62
N GLY A 233 13.72 -59.22 5.93
CA GLY A 233 14.67 -58.57 5.02
C GLY A 233 13.99 -57.94 3.80
N GLN A 234 13.09 -58.66 3.14
CA GLN A 234 12.37 -58.18 1.96
C GLN A 234 11.40 -57.05 2.33
N ALA A 235 10.66 -57.21 3.43
CA ALA A 235 9.78 -56.16 3.96
C ALA A 235 10.54 -54.86 4.27
N GLY A 236 11.77 -54.97 4.78
CA GLY A 236 12.64 -53.82 5.06
C GLY A 236 13.00 -53.03 3.80
N ILE A 237 13.29 -53.70 2.68
CA ILE A 237 13.64 -53.06 1.41
C ILE A 237 12.47 -52.22 0.88
N PHE A 238 11.26 -52.78 0.84
CA PHE A 238 10.08 -52.05 0.35
C PHE A 238 9.73 -50.83 1.21
N ARG A 239 9.87 -50.95 2.54
CA ARG A 239 9.66 -49.81 3.46
C ARG A 239 10.72 -48.73 3.29
N ALA A 240 11.99 -49.10 3.11
CA ALA A 240 13.08 -48.16 2.89
C ALA A 240 12.88 -47.37 1.59
N LEU A 241 12.51 -48.05 0.49
CA LEU A 241 12.19 -47.41 -0.79
C LEU A 241 11.05 -46.40 -0.68
N TRP A 242 10.01 -46.74 0.09
CA TRP A 242 8.87 -45.84 0.34
C TRP A 242 9.24 -44.59 1.16
N LEU A 243 10.17 -44.70 2.11
CA LEU A 243 10.60 -43.59 2.95
C LEU A 243 11.63 -42.68 2.29
N LEU A 244 12.35 -43.17 1.27
CA LEU A 244 13.44 -42.45 0.61
C LEU A 244 13.02 -41.05 0.10
N PRO A 245 11.86 -40.88 -0.58
CA PRO A 245 11.37 -39.56 -1.00
C PRO A 245 11.06 -38.60 0.15
N ARG A 246 10.78 -39.12 1.36
CA ARG A 246 10.43 -38.30 2.53
C ARG A 246 11.66 -37.81 3.29
N ILE A 247 12.80 -38.48 3.11
CA ILE A 247 14.07 -38.12 3.75
C ILE A 247 14.80 -37.06 2.92
N SER A 248 14.56 -37.00 1.60
CA SER A 248 15.14 -35.96 0.77
C SER A 248 14.51 -34.59 1.07
N PRO A 249 15.31 -33.51 1.05
CA PRO A 249 14.79 -32.15 1.12
C PRO A 249 13.74 -31.88 0.05
N SER A 250 12.62 -31.25 0.42
CA SER A 250 11.50 -30.97 -0.47
C SER A 250 11.92 -30.23 -1.75
N VAL A 251 12.88 -29.30 -1.64
CA VAL A 251 13.42 -28.55 -2.78
C VAL A 251 14.10 -29.47 -3.80
N LEU A 252 14.92 -30.42 -3.35
CA LEU A 252 15.59 -31.37 -4.24
C LEU A 252 14.58 -32.30 -4.91
N TYR A 253 13.56 -32.71 -4.17
CA TYR A 253 12.48 -33.52 -4.72
C TYR A 253 11.74 -32.78 -5.84
N VAL A 254 11.40 -31.50 -5.65
CA VAL A 254 10.71 -30.71 -6.69
C VAL A 254 11.59 -30.56 -7.94
N VAL A 255 12.90 -30.33 -7.80
CA VAL A 255 13.81 -30.17 -8.95
C VAL A 255 13.98 -31.45 -9.76
N LEU A 256 14.01 -32.63 -9.10
CA LEU A 256 14.14 -33.93 -9.79
C LEU A 256 12.91 -34.29 -10.64
N TRP A 257 11.75 -33.71 -10.33
CA TRP A 257 10.46 -34.02 -10.94
C TRP A 257 9.91 -32.90 -11.83
N LYS A 258 10.69 -31.84 -12.03
CA LYS A 258 10.39 -30.72 -12.94
C LYS A 258 10.92 -31.03 -14.33
#